data_AF-A0A183MUP9-F1
#
_entry.id   AF-A0A183MUP9-F1
#
_cell.length_a   1.000
_cell.length_b   1.000
_cell.length_c   1.000
_cell.angle_alpha   90.00
_cell.angle_beta   90.00
_cell.angle_gamma   90.00
#
_symmetry.space_group_name_H-M   'P 1'
#
loop_
_entity.id
_entity.type
_entity.pdbx_description
1 polymer ?
#
loop_
_entity_poly.entity_id
_entity_poly.type
_entity_poly.pdbx_seq_one_letter_code
_entity_poly.pdbx_strand_id
1 'polypeptide(L)'
;MNVIQCYAPTNDSNDDIEDKFYERLQSILEKCPRKDLTILMGDLNAKVGIDNTGYEDIMGRHGLGEINENWGRFENLCAFNKSVIGDTIFPRKHIHKATWV
;
A
#
# COMPACT_ATOMS: atom_id res chain seq x y z
N MET A 1 3.99 19.08 4.45
CA MET A 1 3.57 17.71 4.83
C MET A 1 2.20 17.47 4.22
N ASN A 2 2.00 16.32 3.59
CA ASN A 2 0.74 15.92 2.95
C ASN A 2 0.21 14.65 3.61
N VAL A 3 -1.10 14.58 3.82
CA VAL A 3 -1.78 13.37 4.29
C VAL A 3 -2.87 13.05 3.28
N ILE A 4 -2.81 11.85 2.72
CA ILE A 4 -3.77 11.34 1.76
C ILE A 4 -4.45 10.15 2.41
N GLN A 5 -5.77 10.22 2.57
CA GLN A 5 -6.58 9.12 3.05
C GLN A 5 -7.38 8.54 1.90
N CYS A 6 -7.32 7.23 1.71
CA CYS A 6 -8.07 6.53 0.67
C CYS A 6 -8.73 5.25 1.19
N TYR A 7 -9.75 4.82 0.45
CA TYR A 7 -10.35 3.51 0.57
C TYR A 7 -10.32 2.88 -0.82
N ALA A 8 -9.50 1.84 -1.00
CA ALA A 8 -9.35 1.18 -2.28
C ALA A 8 -10.58 0.32 -2.60
N PRO A 9 -10.81 0.01 -3.88
CA PRO A 9 -11.77 -1.03 -4.26
C PRO A 9 -11.44 -2.38 -3.57
N THR A 10 -12.46 -3.23 -3.43
CA THR A 10 -12.31 -4.60 -2.91
C THR A 10 -11.86 -5.55 -4.01
N ASN A 11 -11.27 -6.70 -3.68
CA ASN A 11 -10.82 -7.70 -4.68
C ASN A 11 -11.92 -8.19 -5.63
N ASP A 12 -13.20 -8.08 -5.26
CA ASP A 12 -14.33 -8.43 -6.14
C ASP A 12 -14.63 -7.34 -7.20
N SER A 13 -13.86 -6.25 -7.22
CA SER A 13 -14.04 -5.16 -8.16
C SER A 13 -13.43 -5.49 -9.52
N ASN A 14 -13.95 -4.84 -10.57
CA ASN A 14 -13.43 -5.04 -11.92
C ASN A 14 -12.05 -4.35 -12.06
N ASP A 15 -11.15 -4.96 -12.84
CA ASP A 15 -9.80 -4.43 -13.10
C ASP A 15 -9.81 -2.96 -13.55
N ASP A 16 -10.76 -2.56 -14.40
CA ASP A 16 -10.91 -1.17 -14.87
C ASP A 16 -11.20 -0.18 -13.72
N ILE A 17 -11.88 -0.61 -12.67
CA ILE A 17 -12.14 0.21 -11.47
C ILE A 17 -10.88 0.32 -10.62
N GLU A 18 -10.15 -0.78 -10.44
CA GLU A 18 -8.89 -0.79 -9.71
C GLU A 18 -7.83 0.07 -10.40
N ASP A 19 -7.66 -0.10 -11.71
CA ASP A 19 -6.69 0.65 -12.50
C ASP A 19 -6.99 2.16 -12.43
N LYS A 20 -8.25 2.57 -12.63
CA LYS A 20 -8.66 3.98 -12.48
C LYS A 20 -8.42 4.52 -11.09
N PHE A 21 -8.59 3.70 -10.05
CA PHE A 21 -8.29 4.11 -8.68
C PHE A 21 -6.80 4.41 -8.50
N TYR A 22 -5.92 3.48 -8.92
CA TYR A 22 -4.48 3.64 -8.78
C TYR A 22 -3.92 4.77 -9.67
N GLU A 23 -4.42 4.92 -10.90
CA GLU A 23 -4.08 6.05 -11.78
C GLU A 23 -4.43 7.39 -11.14
N ARG A 24 -5.64 7.49 -10.58
CA ARG A 24 -6.07 8.70 -9.87
C ARG A 24 -5.21 8.96 -8.64
N LEU A 25 -4.93 7.94 -7.85
CA LEU A 25 -4.09 8.05 -6.65
C LEU A 25 -2.67 8.51 -7.01
N GLN A 26 -2.08 7.94 -8.07
CA GLN A 26 -0.78 8.33 -8.60
C GLN A 26 -0.77 9.81 -9.01
N SER A 27 -1.81 10.28 -9.72
CA SER A 27 -1.93 11.69 -10.11
C SER A 27 -2.00 12.66 -8.92
N ILE A 28 -2.47 12.20 -7.76
CA ILE A 28 -2.53 12.99 -6.52
C ILE A 28 -1.15 13.00 -5.85
N LEU A 29 -0.47 11.86 -5.80
CA LEU A 29 0.88 11.75 -5.26
C LEU A 29 1.87 12.62 -6.05
N GLU A 30 1.74 12.70 -7.37
CA GLU A 30 2.59 13.55 -8.23
C GLU A 30 2.44 15.05 -7.97
N LYS A 31 1.29 15.48 -7.45
CA LYS A 31 1.05 16.87 -7.06
C LYS A 31 1.68 17.23 -5.72
N CYS A 32 2.04 16.22 -4.92
CA CYS A 32 2.68 16.45 -3.62
C CYS A 32 4.14 16.88 -3.82
N PRO A 33 4.60 17.98 -3.19
CA PRO A 33 6.01 18.36 -3.27
C PRO A 33 6.92 17.25 -2.75
N ARG A 34 7.88 16.80 -3.58
CA ARG A 34 8.84 15.72 -3.21
C ARG A 34 9.70 16.02 -1.98
N LYS A 35 9.82 17.29 -1.59
CA LYS A 35 10.57 17.73 -0.40
C LYS A 35 9.77 17.55 0.90
N ASP A 36 8.46 17.40 0.79
CA ASP A 36 7.56 17.27 1.92
C ASP A 36 7.30 15.79 2.23
N LEU A 37 7.21 15.48 3.52
CA LEU A 37 6.71 14.18 3.97
C LEU A 37 5.28 13.98 3.47
N THR A 38 5.03 12.86 2.81
CA THR A 38 3.70 12.44 2.34
C THR A 38 3.32 11.14 3.03
N ILE A 39 2.17 11.14 3.70
CA ILE A 39 1.62 9.96 4.39
C ILE A 39 0.39 9.52 3.60
N LEU A 40 0.47 8.34 2.99
CA LEU A 40 -0.68 7.64 2.43
C LEU A 40 -1.23 6.69 3.49
N MET A 41 -2.51 6.82 3.81
CA MET A 41 -3.16 6.02 4.84
C MET A 41 -4.59 5.65 4.44
N GLY A 42 -5.19 4.74 5.21
CA GLY A 42 -6.54 4.24 4.99
C GLY A 42 -6.54 2.75 4.71
N ASP A 43 -7.61 2.27 4.08
CA ASP A 43 -7.73 0.86 3.72
C ASP A 43 -7.41 0.70 2.24
N LEU A 44 -6.31 0.02 1.94
CA LEU A 44 -5.88 -0.22 0.57
C LEU A 44 -6.33 -1.58 0.03
N ASN A 45 -7.04 -2.39 0.84
CA ASN A 45 -7.48 -3.75 0.47
C ASN A 45 -6.34 -4.61 -0.13
N ALA A 46 -5.10 -4.37 0.30
CA ALA A 46 -3.93 -5.12 -0.16
C ALA A 46 -3.37 -5.97 1.00
N LYS A 47 -3.19 -7.26 0.74
CA LYS A 47 -2.46 -8.17 1.61
C LYS A 47 -1.05 -8.32 1.03
N VAL A 48 -0.06 -7.98 1.84
CA VAL A 48 1.35 -7.83 1.39
C VAL A 48 2.20 -9.07 1.64
N GLY A 49 1.66 -10.08 2.33
CA GLY A 49 2.40 -11.30 2.68
C GLY A 49 3.37 -11.11 3.84
N ILE A 50 4.19 -12.15 4.09
CA ILE A 50 5.26 -12.14 5.12
C ILE A 50 6.65 -12.05 4.48
N ASP A 51 6.83 -12.57 3.27
CA ASP A 51 8.11 -12.58 2.57
C ASP A 51 8.40 -11.21 1.97
N ASN A 52 9.53 -10.61 2.37
CA ASN A 52 9.98 -9.32 1.86
C ASN A 52 11.22 -9.45 0.94
N THR A 53 11.59 -10.67 0.55
CA THR A 53 12.74 -10.92 -0.32
C THR A 53 12.55 -10.23 -1.67
N GLY A 54 13.44 -9.31 -2.02
CA GLY A 54 13.33 -8.49 -3.24
C GLY A 54 12.42 -7.27 -3.12
N TYR A 55 11.79 -7.07 -1.96
CA TYR A 55 10.90 -5.94 -1.66
C TYR A 55 11.40 -5.10 -0.47
N GLU A 56 12.67 -5.24 -0.09
CA GLU A 56 13.23 -4.66 1.14
C GLU A 56 13.18 -3.12 1.16
N ASP A 57 13.15 -2.48 -0.01
CA ASP A 57 13.05 -1.02 -0.15
C ASP A 57 11.63 -0.48 0.08
N ILE A 58 10.60 -1.32 -0.06
CA ILE A 58 9.18 -0.93 0.08
C ILE A 58 8.50 -1.59 1.28
N MET A 59 9.04 -2.71 1.78
CA MET A 59 8.40 -3.56 2.78
C MET A 59 9.37 -3.98 3.88
N GLY A 60 8.92 -3.83 5.13
CA GLY A 60 9.62 -4.32 6.31
C GLY A 60 9.38 -5.81 6.59
N ARG A 61 10.04 -6.32 7.64
CA ARG A 61 10.08 -7.76 7.97
C ARG A 61 8.89 -8.27 8.77
N HIS A 62 7.90 -7.41 9.02
CA HIS A 62 6.77 -7.71 9.91
C HIS A 62 5.44 -7.77 9.17
N GLY A 63 5.44 -8.12 7.89
CA GLY A 63 4.24 -8.46 7.12
C GLY A 63 3.38 -9.56 7.75
N LEU A 64 2.20 -9.79 7.16
CA LEU A 64 1.22 -10.77 7.64
C LEU A 64 0.48 -11.42 6.47
N GLY A 65 0.26 -12.73 6.59
CA GLY A 65 -0.62 -13.49 5.70
C GLY A 65 0.05 -13.83 4.36
N GLU A 66 -0.79 -14.05 3.35
CA GLU A 66 -0.41 -14.29 1.97
C GLU A 66 -0.72 -13.04 1.13
N ILE A 67 0.00 -12.88 0.02
CA ILE A 67 -0.28 -11.80 -0.94
C ILE A 67 -1.65 -12.04 -1.61
N ASN A 68 -2.41 -10.97 -1.85
CA ASN A 68 -3.62 -11.02 -2.68
C ASN A 68 -3.37 -10.40 -4.06
N GLU A 69 -4.37 -10.46 -4.94
CA GLU A 69 -4.27 -9.95 -6.32
C GLU A 69 -3.95 -8.45 -6.38
N ASN A 70 -4.52 -7.67 -5.45
CA ASN A 70 -4.30 -6.23 -5.36
C ASN A 70 -2.87 -5.85 -4.90
N TRP A 71 -2.09 -6.81 -4.37
CA TRP A 71 -0.69 -6.59 -3.98
C TRP A 71 0.13 -5.99 -5.12
N GLY A 72 0.02 -6.51 -6.35
CA GLY A 72 0.85 -6.08 -7.47
C GLY A 72 0.65 -4.60 -7.82
N ARG A 73 -0.59 -4.11 -7.80
CA ARG A 73 -0.88 -2.69 -8.05
C ARG A 73 -0.34 -1.81 -6.92
N PHE A 74 -0.51 -2.24 -5.68
CA PHE A 74 -0.03 -1.51 -4.51
C PHE A 74 1.51 -1.47 -4.43
N GLU A 75 2.17 -2.59 -4.70
CA GLU A 75 3.63 -2.70 -4.80
C GLU A 75 4.20 -1.73 -5.84
N ASN A 76 3.63 -1.73 -7.07
CA ASN A 76 4.03 -0.82 -8.13
C ASN A 76 3.90 0.65 -7.72
N LEU A 77 2.81 1.01 -7.03
CA LEU A 77 2.61 2.36 -6.50
C LEU A 77 3.71 2.71 -5.47
N CYS A 78 4.01 1.82 -4.54
CA CYS A 78 5.04 2.03 -3.52
C CYS A 78 6.43 2.17 -4.15
N ALA A 79 6.80 1.26 -5.05
CA ALA A 79 8.09 1.25 -5.73
C ALA A 79 8.29 2.52 -6.57
N PHE A 80 7.27 2.93 -7.35
CA PHE A 80 7.34 4.12 -8.20
C PHE A 80 7.55 5.40 -7.39
N ASN A 81 6.87 5.52 -6.25
CA ASN A 81 6.93 6.72 -5.40
C ASN A 81 8.02 6.65 -4.31
N LYS A 82 8.80 5.56 -4.25
CA LYS A 82 9.80 5.31 -3.19
C LYS A 82 9.21 5.38 -1.79
N SER A 83 8.02 4.79 -1.64
CA SER A 83 7.26 4.76 -0.39
C SER A 83 7.46 3.42 0.32
N VAL A 84 7.47 3.47 1.66
CA VAL A 84 7.61 2.28 2.51
C VAL A 84 6.29 1.98 3.22
N ILE A 85 5.90 0.71 3.25
CA ILE A 85 4.66 0.22 3.87
C ILE A 85 4.82 0.18 5.39
N GLY A 86 4.29 1.21 6.06
CA GLY A 86 4.47 1.43 7.50
C GLY A 86 4.09 0.24 8.40
N ASP A 87 2.98 -0.45 8.12
CA ASP A 87 2.49 -1.56 8.96
C ASP A 87 3.42 -2.79 8.97
N THR A 88 4.37 -2.86 8.04
CA THR A 88 5.33 -3.95 7.93
C THR A 88 6.68 -3.65 8.59
N ILE A 89 6.93 -2.39 8.99
CA ILE A 89 8.24 -1.93 9.50
C ILE A 89 8.46 -2.34 10.96
N PHE A 90 7.42 -2.29 11.79
CA PHE A 90 7.54 -2.46 13.23
C PHE A 90 6.86 -3.73 13.74
N PRO A 91 7.41 -4.37 14.80
CA PRO A 91 6.76 -5.51 15.42
C PRO A 91 5.46 -5.06 16.11
N ARG A 92 4.33 -5.65 15.70
CA ARG A 92 2.99 -5.37 16.24
C ARG A 92 2.23 -6.67 16.47
N LYS A 93 1.24 -6.66 17.37
CA LYS A 93 0.36 -7.83 17.56
C LYS A 93 -0.43 -8.11 16.28
N HIS A 94 -0.65 -9.39 15.96
CA HIS A 94 -1.40 -9.80 14.76
C HIS A 94 -2.77 -9.13 14.64
N ILE A 95 -3.49 -8.97 15.77
CA ILE A 95 -4.79 -8.29 15.86
C ILE A 95 -4.78 -6.81 15.45
N HIS A 96 -3.60 -6.22 15.21
CA HIS A 96 -3.44 -4.81 14.81
C HIS A 96 -2.78 -4.67 13.43
N LYS A 97 -2.53 -5.78 12.72
CA LYS A 97 -1.89 -5.80 11.40
C LYS A 97 -2.86 -6.07 10.26
N ALA A 98 -4.06 -6.57 10.57
CA ALA A 98 -5.10 -6.84 9.59
C ALA A 98 -6.44 -6.36 10.13
N THR A 99 -7.25 -5.80 9.24
CA THR A 99 -8.66 -5.44 9.49
C THR A 99 -9.58 -6.62 9.18
N TRP A 100 -9.29 -7.34 8.09
CA TRP A 100 -10.00 -8.54 7.63
C TRP A 100 -9.00 -9.61 7.18
N VAL A 101 -9.17 -10.83 7.67
CA VAL A 101 -8.29 -11.99 7.38
C VAL A 101 -9.04 -12.98 6.52
#